data_AF-A0A4Q5YX32-F1
#
_entry.id   AF-A0A4Q5YX32-F1
#
_cell.length_a   1.000
_cell.length_b   1.000
_cell.length_c   1.000
_cell.angle_alpha   90.00
_cell.angle_beta   90.00
_cell.angle_gamma   90.00
#
_symmetry.space_group_name_H-M   'P 1'
#
loop_
_entity.id
_entity.type
_entity.pdbx_description
1 polymer ?
#
loop_
_entity_poly.entity_id
_entity_poly.type
_entity_poly.pdbx_seq_one_letter_code
_entity_poly.pdbx_strand_id
1 'polypeptide(L)'
;MSTNSPLPFYLKFSLNLLSIILIGGLIFIGQDILMPLFFAIVLAILLLPVNNRLVKWGIPRVPSMLLSILLALLIIGGIIYFLSSQVAVFAKDLPAIKQHLNEHIHTVQKWISETFHYSYKEQDQAVKEATSGLKDSGGSVVGTTLISAMSALLMVILLPIYTFLIMYYR
;
A
#
# COMPACT_ATOMS: atom_id res chain seq x y z
N MET A 1 11.71 -58.57 -10.24
CA MET A 1 10.67 -58.66 -9.18
C MET A 1 10.40 -57.23 -8.69
N SER A 2 9.53 -56.49 -9.39
CA SER A 2 9.15 -55.12 -8.99
C SER A 2 7.86 -55.18 -8.19
N THR A 3 7.96 -54.99 -6.87
CA THR A 3 6.81 -54.87 -5.99
C THR A 3 6.20 -53.48 -6.17
N ASN A 4 5.34 -53.31 -7.17
CA ASN A 4 4.46 -52.15 -7.30
C ASN A 4 3.31 -52.26 -6.27
N SER A 5 3.64 -52.22 -4.98
CA SER A 5 2.65 -52.05 -3.93
C SER A 5 2.19 -50.60 -3.94
N PRO A 6 0.91 -50.29 -4.19
CA PRO A 6 0.44 -48.91 -4.22
C PRO A 6 0.70 -48.27 -2.86
N LEU A 7 1.37 -47.10 -2.86
CA LEU A 7 1.66 -46.33 -1.65
C LEU A 7 0.40 -46.19 -0.77
N PRO A 8 0.48 -46.47 0.56
CA PRO A 8 -0.64 -46.31 1.47
C PRO A 8 -1.26 -44.92 1.41
N PHE A 9 -2.59 -44.83 1.52
CA PHE A 9 -3.34 -43.58 1.40
C PHE A 9 -2.81 -42.47 2.31
N TYR A 10 -2.45 -42.81 3.54
CA TYR A 10 -1.87 -41.87 4.52
C TYR A 10 -0.53 -41.28 4.09
N LEU A 11 0.33 -42.05 3.41
CA LEU A 11 1.62 -41.58 2.89
C LEU A 11 1.41 -40.62 1.71
N LYS A 12 0.49 -40.93 0.79
CA LYS A 12 0.14 -40.04 -0.33
C LYS A 12 -0.43 -38.72 0.17
N PHE A 13 -1.32 -38.76 1.17
CA PHE A 13 -1.92 -37.56 1.75
C PHE A 13 -0.88 -36.69 2.47
N SER A 14 -0.02 -37.30 3.29
CA SER A 14 1.06 -36.60 3.99
C SER A 14 2.05 -35.95 3.02
N LEU A 15 2.45 -36.65 1.95
CA LEU A 15 3.33 -36.10 0.92
C LEU A 15 2.69 -34.92 0.17
N ASN A 16 1.41 -35.02 -0.20
CA ASN A 16 0.69 -33.90 -0.82
C ASN A 16 0.64 -32.68 0.11
N LEU A 17 0.35 -32.88 1.39
CA LEU A 17 0.31 -31.79 2.37
C LEU A 17 1.69 -31.15 2.56
N LEU A 18 2.74 -31.98 2.62
CA LEU A 18 4.13 -31.53 2.68
C LEU A 18 4.51 -30.72 1.44
N SER A 19 4.13 -31.17 0.24
CA SER A 19 4.36 -30.42 -1.00
C SER A 19 3.67 -29.06 -1.01
N ILE A 20 2.42 -28.98 -0.55
CA ILE A 20 1.68 -27.71 -0.46
C ILE A 20 2.37 -26.76 0.52
N ILE A 21 2.77 -27.24 1.69
CA ILE A 21 3.47 -26.43 2.70
C ILE A 21 4.83 -25.96 2.17
N LEU A 22 5.59 -26.81 1.48
CA LEU A 22 6.86 -26.43 0.88
C LEU A 22 6.69 -25.37 -0.20
N ILE A 23 5.71 -25.52 -1.09
CA ILE A 23 5.40 -24.52 -2.12
C ILE A 23 4.97 -23.20 -1.47
N GLY A 24 4.08 -23.26 -0.47
CA GLY A 24 3.64 -22.08 0.27
C GLY A 24 4.80 -21.38 0.99
N GLY A 25 5.70 -22.14 1.60
CA GLY A 25 6.91 -21.62 2.22
C GLY A 25 7.86 -20.96 1.21
N LEU A 26 8.02 -21.55 0.02
CA LEU A 26 8.84 -20.99 -1.04
C LEU A 26 8.27 -19.67 -1.58
N ILE A 27 6.94 -19.59 -1.72
CA ILE A 27 6.23 -18.35 -2.10
C ILE A 27 6.38 -17.29 -1.00
N PHE A 28 6.27 -17.68 0.27
CA PHE A 28 6.42 -16.76 1.40
C PHE A 28 7.82 -16.16 1.47
N ILE A 29 8.86 -16.98 1.28
CA ILE A 29 10.26 -16.50 1.23
C ILE A 29 10.52 -15.66 -0.02
N GLY A 30 9.94 -16.03 -1.17
CA GLY A 30 10.10 -15.33 -2.44
C GLY A 30 9.18 -14.13 -2.65
N GLN A 31 8.35 -13.77 -1.67
CA GLN A 31 7.28 -12.78 -1.85
C GLN A 31 7.79 -11.41 -2.33
N ASP A 32 8.98 -10.99 -1.87
CA ASP A 32 9.56 -9.69 -2.21
C ASP A 32 9.94 -9.58 -3.70
N ILE A 33 10.16 -10.72 -4.37
CA ILE A 33 10.42 -10.81 -5.82
C ILE A 33 9.13 -11.10 -6.58
N LEU A 34 8.30 -12.01 -6.05
CA LEU A 34 7.06 -12.42 -6.68
C LEU A 34 6.03 -11.28 -6.74
N MET A 35 5.92 -10.45 -5.70
CA MET A 35 4.97 -9.33 -5.66
C MET A 35 5.19 -8.35 -6.83
N PRO A 36 6.37 -7.74 -7.01
CA PRO A 36 6.63 -6.85 -8.14
C PRO A 36 6.39 -7.53 -9.50
N LEU A 37 6.72 -8.82 -9.62
CA LEU A 37 6.48 -9.60 -10.84
C LEU A 37 4.98 -9.73 -11.16
N PHE A 38 4.15 -10.07 -10.17
CA PHE A 38 2.69 -10.14 -10.34
C PHE A 38 2.10 -8.80 -10.78
N PHE A 39 2.50 -7.71 -10.13
CA PHE A 39 2.06 -6.38 -10.51
C PHE A 39 2.53 -5.99 -11.91
N ALA A 40 3.75 -6.36 -12.28
CA ALA A 40 4.27 -6.12 -13.63
C ALA A 40 3.50 -6.92 -14.70
N ILE A 41 3.05 -8.14 -14.42
CA ILE A 41 2.18 -8.90 -15.33
C ILE A 41 0.86 -8.16 -15.54
N VAL A 42 0.21 -7.73 -14.46
CA VAL A 42 -1.05 -6.98 -14.53
C VAL A 42 -0.85 -5.67 -15.32
N LEU A 43 0.22 -4.93 -15.02
CA LEU A 43 0.53 -3.67 -15.70
C LEU A 43 0.87 -3.91 -17.18
N ALA A 44 1.63 -4.95 -17.50
CA ALA A 44 1.94 -5.32 -18.88
C ALA A 44 0.67 -5.62 -19.66
N ILE A 45 -0.25 -6.41 -19.10
CA ILE A 45 -1.56 -6.71 -19.70
C ILE A 45 -2.36 -5.43 -19.94
N LEU A 46 -2.38 -4.52 -18.96
CA LEU A 46 -3.06 -3.24 -19.06
C LEU A 46 -2.46 -2.32 -20.13
N LEU A 47 -1.15 -2.37 -20.33
CA LEU A 47 -0.43 -1.57 -21.33
C LEU A 47 -0.46 -2.16 -22.74
N LEU A 48 -0.87 -3.42 -22.92
CA LEU A 48 -1.02 -4.04 -24.24
C LEU A 48 -1.87 -3.21 -25.23
N PRO A 49 -3.09 -2.75 -24.88
CA PRO A 49 -3.89 -1.93 -25.80
C PRO A 49 -3.19 -0.60 -26.15
N VAL A 50 -2.49 0.01 -25.19
CA VAL A 50 -1.74 1.26 -25.39
C VAL A 50 -0.58 1.03 -26.34
N ASN A 51 0.25 0.01 -26.06
CA ASN A 51 1.38 -0.38 -26.90
C ASN A 51 0.94 -0.73 -28.32
N ASN A 52 -0.16 -1.49 -28.47
CA ASN A 52 -0.69 -1.83 -29.79
C ASN A 52 -1.18 -0.59 -30.55
N ARG A 53 -1.72 0.42 -29.87
CA ARG A 53 -2.08 1.71 -30.51
C ARG A 53 -0.85 2.48 -30.96
N LEU A 54 0.20 2.53 -30.14
CA LEU A 54 1.46 3.20 -30.49
C LEU A 54 2.15 2.54 -31.70
N VAL A 55 2.17 1.20 -31.73
CA VAL A 55 2.68 0.44 -32.89
C VAL A 55 1.85 0.71 -34.14
N LYS A 56 0.52 0.82 -34.02
CA LYS A 56 -0.35 1.19 -35.14
C LYS A 56 -0.09 2.60 -35.67
N TRP A 57 0.44 3.50 -34.86
CA TRP A 57 0.88 4.83 -35.28
C TRP A 57 2.26 4.83 -35.95
N GLY A 58 2.86 3.66 -36.18
CA GLY A 58 4.15 3.50 -36.87
C GLY A 58 5.37 3.53 -35.96
N ILE A 59 5.18 3.55 -34.63
CA ILE A 59 6.29 3.54 -33.67
C ILE A 59 6.87 2.11 -33.60
N PRO A 60 8.20 1.92 -33.68
CA PRO A 60 8.81 0.60 -33.53
C PRO A 60 8.49 -0.04 -32.16
N ARG A 61 8.63 -1.36 -32.06
CA ARG A 61 8.20 -2.13 -30.88
C ARG A 61 8.83 -1.64 -29.56
N VAL A 62 10.16 -1.46 -29.52
CA VAL A 62 10.88 -1.10 -28.29
C VAL A 62 10.50 0.32 -27.78
N PRO A 63 10.52 1.38 -28.62
CA PRO A 63 10.05 2.71 -28.20
C PRO A 63 8.57 2.73 -27.79
N SER A 64 7.72 1.92 -28.42
CA SER A 64 6.29 1.81 -28.05
C SER A 64 6.12 1.28 -26.62
N MET A 65 6.91 0.28 -26.22
CA MET A 65 6.89 -0.24 -24.85
C MET A 65 7.37 0.81 -23.85
N LEU A 66 8.49 1.48 -24.12
CA LEU A 66 9.03 2.51 -23.24
C LEU A 66 8.07 3.68 -23.05
N LEU A 67 7.44 4.15 -24.13
CA LEU A 67 6.42 5.21 -24.07
C LEU A 67 5.18 4.77 -23.29
N SER A 68 4.73 3.52 -23.45
CA SER A 68 3.60 2.98 -22.70
C SER A 68 3.90 2.94 -21.20
N ILE A 69 5.10 2.47 -20.82
CA ILE A 69 5.54 2.41 -19.42
C ILE A 69 5.70 3.82 -18.85
N LEU A 70 6.30 4.74 -19.60
CA LEU A 70 6.44 6.13 -19.18
C LEU A 70 5.09 6.80 -18.94
N LEU A 71 4.11 6.57 -19.83
CA LEU A 71 2.75 7.07 -19.67
C LEU A 71 2.10 6.51 -18.39
N ALA A 72 2.29 5.23 -18.10
CA ALA A 72 1.79 4.61 -16.88
C ALA A 72 2.38 5.27 -15.63
N LEU A 73 3.70 5.47 -15.61
CA LEU A 73 4.40 6.14 -14.51
C LEU A 73 3.93 7.57 -14.32
N LEU A 74 3.71 8.33 -15.41
CA LEU A 74 3.19 9.69 -15.33
C LEU A 74 1.77 9.73 -14.76
N ILE A 75 0.89 8.81 -15.16
CA ILE A 75 -0.47 8.72 -14.63
C ILE A 75 -0.43 8.40 -13.13
N ILE A 76 0.33 7.38 -12.72
CA ILE A 76 0.44 6.98 -11.32
C ILE A 76 1.06 8.10 -10.48
N GLY A 77 2.19 8.66 -10.93
CA GLY A 77 2.86 9.77 -10.27
C GLY A 77 1.97 11.01 -10.16
N GLY A 78 1.19 11.32 -11.20
CA GLY A 78 0.21 12.39 -11.20
C GLY A 78 -0.91 12.18 -10.17
N ILE A 79 -1.43 10.96 -10.05
CA ILE A 79 -2.44 10.60 -9.04
C ILE A 79 -1.84 10.76 -7.63
N ILE A 80 -0.64 10.23 -7.38
CA ILE A 80 0.02 10.33 -6.07
C ILE A 80 0.27 11.79 -5.71
N TYR A 81 0.78 12.60 -6.64
CA TYR A 81 1.00 14.02 -6.43
C TYR A 81 -0.30 14.75 -6.11
N PHE A 82 -1.35 14.51 -6.90
CA PHE A 82 -2.66 15.10 -6.69
C PHE A 82 -3.21 14.74 -5.30
N LEU A 83 -3.24 13.46 -4.93
CA LEU A 83 -3.70 13.03 -3.62
C LEU A 83 -2.86 13.63 -2.47
N SER A 84 -1.54 13.68 -2.63
CA SER A 84 -0.64 14.26 -1.63
C SER A 84 -0.92 15.75 -1.42
N SER A 85 -1.19 16.48 -2.50
CA SER A 85 -1.57 17.90 -2.41
C SER A 85 -2.90 18.11 -1.69
N GLN A 86 -3.90 17.24 -1.92
CA GLN A 86 -5.17 17.30 -1.20
C GLN A 86 -4.99 17.06 0.30
N VAL A 87 -4.16 16.08 0.69
CA VAL A 87 -3.83 15.81 2.09
C VAL A 87 -3.09 16.99 2.73
N ALA A 88 -2.15 17.61 2.01
CA ALA A 88 -1.40 18.75 2.51
C ALA A 88 -2.30 19.99 2.74
N VAL A 89 -3.31 20.21 1.90
CA VAL A 89 -4.31 21.26 2.10
C VAL A 89 -5.12 20.98 3.37
N PHE A 90 -5.63 19.76 3.53
CA PHE A 90 -6.36 19.36 4.74
C PHE A 90 -5.52 19.54 6.02
N ALA A 91 -4.23 19.20 5.96
CA ALA A 91 -3.32 19.37 7.09
C ALA A 91 -3.15 20.84 7.52
N LYS A 92 -3.27 21.81 6.59
CA LYS A 92 -3.22 23.25 6.90
C LYS A 92 -4.47 23.74 7.61
N ASP A 93 -5.61 23.07 7.43
CA ASP A 93 -6.87 23.43 8.07
C ASP A 93 -7.03 22.78 9.46
N LEU A 94 -6.21 21.77 9.79
CA LEU A 94 -6.21 21.11 11.09
C LEU A 94 -6.07 22.07 12.30
N PRO A 95 -5.21 23.11 12.29
CA PRO A 95 -5.13 24.06 13.40
C PRO A 95 -6.44 24.81 13.64
N ALA A 96 -7.14 25.22 12.58
CA ALA A 96 -8.43 25.89 12.69
C ALA A 96 -9.50 24.93 13.25
N ILE A 97 -9.51 23.68 12.76
CA ILE A 97 -10.37 22.61 13.30
C ILE A 97 -10.10 22.42 14.80
N LYS A 98 -8.83 22.37 15.23
CA LYS A 98 -8.46 22.23 16.65
C LYS A 98 -8.96 23.39 17.49
N GLN A 99 -8.90 24.62 16.98
CA GLN A 99 -9.39 25.80 17.71
C GLN A 99 -10.90 25.69 17.97
N HIS A 100 -11.69 25.44 16.93
CA HIS A 100 -13.14 25.27 17.08
C HIS A 100 -13.50 24.08 17.97
N LEU A 101 -12.75 22.97 17.86
CA LEU A 101 -12.95 21.82 18.73
C LEU A 101 -12.68 22.16 20.21
N ASN A 102 -11.63 22.93 20.51
CA ASN A 102 -11.35 23.38 21.87
C ASN A 102 -12.46 24.28 22.42
N GLU A 103 -13.00 25.19 21.60
CA GLU A 103 -14.15 26.03 21.99
C GLU A 103 -15.40 25.19 22.33
N HIS A 104 -15.68 24.16 21.54
CA HIS A 104 -16.77 23.20 21.82
C HIS A 104 -16.50 22.36 23.06
N ILE A 105 -15.26 21.86 23.23
CA ILE A 105 -14.85 21.12 24.42
C ILE A 105 -15.04 21.98 25.67
N HIS A 106 -14.59 23.24 25.67
CA HIS A 106 -14.79 24.14 26.80
C HIS A 106 -16.27 24.38 27.13
N THR A 107 -17.12 24.47 26.11
CA THR A 107 -18.58 24.59 26.29
C THR A 107 -19.17 23.34 26.95
N VAL A 108 -18.77 22.16 26.50
CA VAL A 108 -19.19 20.87 27.07
C VAL A 108 -18.65 20.71 28.50
N GLN A 109 -17.38 21.06 28.75
CA GLN A 109 -16.76 21.00 30.08
C GLN A 109 -17.50 21.89 31.09
N LYS A 110 -17.91 23.09 30.64
CA LYS A 110 -18.71 24.00 31.46
C LYS A 110 -20.07 23.42 31.82
N TRP A 111 -20.77 22.85 30.84
CA TRP A 111 -22.06 22.18 31.08
C TRP A 111 -21.95 20.97 32.04
N ILE A 112 -20.89 20.16 31.89
CA ILE A 112 -20.61 19.01 32.78
C ILE A 112 -20.32 19.49 34.20
N SER A 113 -19.53 20.55 34.35
CA SER A 113 -19.18 21.10 35.66
C SER A 113 -20.43 21.65 36.38
N GLU A 114 -21.28 22.38 35.66
CA GLU A 114 -22.52 22.96 36.20
C GLU A 114 -23.59 21.90 36.55
N THR A 115 -23.65 20.78 35.80
CA THR A 115 -24.67 19.73 36.00
C THR A 115 -24.22 18.63 36.97
N PHE A 116 -22.98 18.18 36.87
CA PHE A 116 -22.47 16.99 37.57
C PHE A 116 -21.42 17.30 38.66
N HIS A 117 -21.06 18.56 38.86
CA HIS A 117 -20.05 19.01 39.85
C HIS A 117 -18.66 18.39 39.68
N TYR A 118 -18.35 17.87 38.50
CA TYR A 118 -17.04 17.29 38.17
C TYR A 118 -16.01 18.40 37.95
N SER A 119 -14.78 18.21 38.46
CA SER A 119 -13.73 19.24 38.43
C SER A 119 -13.14 19.44 37.03
N TYR A 120 -12.91 20.69 36.63
CA TYR A 120 -12.22 21.03 35.37
C TYR A 120 -10.83 20.36 35.25
N LYS A 121 -10.15 20.09 36.37
CA LYS A 121 -8.82 19.47 36.38
C LYS A 121 -8.83 18.02 35.87
N GLU A 122 -9.84 17.24 36.23
CA GLU A 122 -9.96 15.83 35.81
C GLU A 122 -10.39 15.75 34.33
N GLN A 123 -11.19 16.72 33.88
CA GLN A 123 -11.61 16.82 32.48
C GLN A 123 -10.46 17.23 31.55
N ASP A 124 -9.59 18.15 31.99
CA ASP A 124 -8.43 18.59 31.21
C ASP A 124 -7.39 17.47 31.04
N GLN A 125 -7.21 16.63 32.07
CA GLN A 125 -6.34 15.47 31.98
C GLN A 125 -6.82 14.46 30.92
N ALA A 126 -8.13 14.18 30.85
CA ALA A 126 -8.71 13.28 29.85
C ALA A 126 -8.53 13.82 28.40
N VAL A 127 -8.73 15.13 28.20
CA VAL A 127 -8.51 15.79 26.90
C VAL A 127 -7.03 15.77 26.52
N LYS A 128 -6.15 16.00 27.50
CA LYS A 128 -4.70 16.00 27.29
C LYS A 128 -4.16 14.60 26.97
N GLU A 129 -4.65 13.56 27.64
CA GLU A 129 -4.31 12.15 27.34
C GLU A 129 -4.80 11.73 25.94
N ALA A 130 -6.02 12.10 25.55
CA ALA A 130 -6.54 11.85 24.20
C ALA A 130 -5.70 12.58 23.13
N THR A 131 -5.28 13.82 23.42
CA THR A 131 -4.46 14.62 22.50
C THR A 131 -3.02 14.13 22.42
N SER A 132 -2.42 13.69 23.53
CA SER A 132 -1.07 13.11 23.53
C SER A 132 -1.04 11.76 22.83
N GLY A 133 -2.06 10.90 23.02
CA GLY A 133 -2.17 9.63 22.32
C GLY A 133 -2.23 9.79 20.80
N LEU A 134 -2.91 10.83 20.31
CA LEU A 134 -2.91 11.18 18.89
C LEU A 134 -1.54 11.67 18.38
N LYS A 135 -0.79 12.42 19.20
CA LYS A 135 0.53 12.94 18.83
C LYS A 135 1.58 11.83 18.76
N ASP A 136 1.55 10.89 19.69
CA ASP A 136 2.46 9.74 19.73
C ASP A 136 2.15 8.74 18.61
N SER A 137 0.86 8.55 18.29
CA SER A 137 0.42 7.80 17.11
C SER A 137 0.85 8.50 15.82
N GLY A 138 0.81 9.83 15.75
CA GLY A 138 1.26 10.59 14.59
C GLY A 138 2.74 10.38 14.27
N GLY A 139 3.61 10.39 15.28
CA GLY A 139 5.05 10.17 15.10
C GLY A 139 5.38 8.76 14.58
N SER A 140 4.74 7.74 15.12
CA SER A 140 4.91 6.35 14.66
C SER A 140 4.34 6.09 13.27
N VAL A 141 3.21 6.73 12.92
CA VAL A 141 2.63 6.69 11.57
C VAL A 141 3.55 7.36 10.54
N VAL A 142 4.20 8.48 10.88
CA VAL A 142 5.18 9.12 9.98
C VAL A 142 6.37 8.19 9.73
N GLY A 143 6.92 7.56 10.77
CA GLY A 143 8.04 6.61 10.63
C GLY A 143 7.69 5.39 9.78
N THR A 144 6.55 4.77 10.03
CA THR A 144 6.07 3.61 9.23
C THR A 144 5.73 3.99 7.80
N THR A 145 5.15 5.18 7.57
CA THR A 145 4.86 5.69 6.23
C THR A 145 6.16 5.92 5.45
N LEU A 146 7.20 6.49 6.07
CA LEU A 146 8.51 6.67 5.44
C LEU A 146 9.12 5.34 5.00
N ILE A 147 9.10 4.32 5.87
CA ILE A 147 9.59 2.97 5.54
C ILE A 147 8.78 2.37 4.39
N SER A 148 7.45 2.51 4.42
CA SER A 148 6.58 2.03 3.33
C SER A 148 6.84 2.76 2.01
N ALA A 149 7.13 4.06 2.05
CA ALA A 149 7.49 4.85 0.88
C ALA A 149 8.83 4.40 0.30
N MET A 150 9.82 4.09 1.15
CA MET A 150 11.10 3.52 0.72
C MET A 150 10.90 2.15 0.04
N SER A 151 10.05 1.30 0.60
CA SER A 151 9.70 0.01 -0.02
C SER A 151 8.97 0.21 -1.35
N ALA A 152 8.02 1.14 -1.43
CA ALA A 152 7.32 1.49 -2.66
C ALA A 152 8.27 2.06 -3.73
N LEU A 153 9.32 2.79 -3.36
CA LEU A 153 10.33 3.28 -4.30
C LEU A 153 11.06 2.13 -5.01
N LEU A 154 11.42 1.06 -4.27
CA LEU A 154 12.00 -0.13 -4.89
C LEU A 154 11.02 -0.75 -5.90
N MET A 155 9.74 -0.80 -5.55
CA MET A 155 8.69 -1.30 -6.44
C MET A 155 8.54 -0.42 -7.70
N VAL A 156 8.58 0.90 -7.57
CA VAL A 156 8.51 1.86 -8.69
C VAL A 156 9.72 1.71 -9.63
N ILE A 157 10.87 1.29 -9.14
CA ILE A 157 12.07 1.04 -9.97
C ILE A 157 12.01 -0.33 -10.65
N LEU A 158 11.64 -1.39 -9.92
CA LEU A 158 11.62 -2.76 -10.44
C LEU A 158 10.46 -3.01 -11.41
N LEU A 159 9.29 -2.41 -11.14
CA LEU A 159 8.06 -2.69 -11.88
C LEU A 159 8.14 -2.30 -13.37
N PRO A 160 8.72 -1.14 -13.76
CA PRO A 160 9.00 -0.82 -15.16
C PRO A 160 9.90 -1.84 -15.84
N ILE A 161 10.94 -2.32 -15.14
CA ILE A 161 11.89 -3.29 -15.68
C ILE A 161 11.18 -4.62 -15.95
N TYR A 162 10.44 -5.15 -14.98
CA TYR A 162 9.68 -6.38 -15.16
C TYR A 162 8.59 -6.25 -16.21
N THR A 163 7.88 -5.12 -16.24
CA THR A 163 6.86 -4.85 -17.26
C THR A 163 7.49 -4.85 -18.66
N PHE A 164 8.62 -4.18 -18.81
CA PHE A 164 9.37 -4.14 -20.06
C PHE A 164 9.78 -5.55 -20.49
N LEU A 165 10.38 -6.34 -19.59
CA LEU A 165 10.78 -7.72 -19.89
C LEU A 165 9.58 -8.56 -20.33
N ILE A 166 8.47 -8.52 -19.61
CA ILE A 166 7.25 -9.27 -19.95
C ILE A 166 6.71 -8.85 -21.32
N MET A 167 6.67 -7.56 -21.62
CA MET A 167 6.21 -7.06 -22.92
C MET A 167 7.19 -7.37 -24.05
N TYR A 168 8.49 -7.44 -23.76
CA TYR A 168 9.56 -7.70 -24.73
C TYR A 168 9.65 -9.19 -25.11
N TYR A 169 9.47 -10.08 -24.14
CA TYR A 169 9.50 -11.54 -24.34
C TYR A 169 8.16 -12.14 -24.78
N ARG A 170 7.14 -11.30 -24.94
CA ARG A 170 5.83 -11.67 -25.50
C ARG A 170 5.87 -11.72 -27.03
#